data_AF-A0A5M6IKW7-F1
#
_entry.id   AF-A0A5M6IKW7-F1
#
_cell.length_a   1.000
_cell.length_b   1.000
_cell.length_c   1.000
_cell.angle_alpha   90.00
_cell.angle_beta   90.00
_cell.angle_gamma   90.00
#
_symmetry.space_group_name_H-M   'P 1'
#
loop_
_entity.id
_entity.type
_entity.pdbx_description
1 polymer ?
#
loop_
_entity_poly.entity_id
_entity_poly.type
_entity_poly.pdbx_seq_one_letter_code
_entity_poly.pdbx_strand_id
1 'polypeptide(L)'
;MWTIYAIGDTAFLQQILQGIVMLTGGGDYMVTARIATAIGALVVMFRSLRAGDLSIDFKELLIAFILYGLVFATPVTVAIESVSTGAVVTQAGVPVGFVASGSFLSLLGMKLTEQFETAFSTPSMLQHGFQASLETIKKVRIHTMSVSNFGAANAPVAGADVYSSWVNYISECTVPAIELRLTSVEVIMRNPSFVAALELNSNVNGTEIYIGGSPTNTDCANAFTQLRNFTATSFVPQFLTQIAPVLGGRAGSSAEAVTIISNALNGIGLGTTSVVDFVMTSALVPVFLDALAQSAESTYSASYATMIADAAR
;
A
#
# COMPACT_ATOMS: atom_id res chain seq x y z
N MET A 1 -20.31 -17.75 23.30
CA MET A 1 -19.97 -17.69 21.86
C MET A 1 -18.48 -17.40 21.76
N TRP A 2 -17.73 -18.16 20.99
CA TRP A 2 -16.28 -18.00 20.85
C TRP A 2 -15.98 -17.20 19.58
N THR A 3 -15.13 -16.19 19.68
CA THR A 3 -14.73 -15.34 18.55
C THR A 3 -13.24 -15.42 18.31
N ILE A 4 -12.86 -15.74 17.07
CA ILE A 4 -11.49 -15.70 16.59
C ILE A 4 -11.36 -14.49 15.67
N TYR A 5 -10.45 -13.58 16.03
CA TYR A 5 -10.14 -12.42 15.21
C TYR A 5 -9.10 -12.78 14.15
N ALA A 6 -9.44 -12.52 12.88
CA ALA A 6 -8.61 -12.80 11.72
C ALA A 6 -8.11 -11.48 11.09
N ILE A 7 -6.79 -11.35 10.98
CA ILE A 7 -6.09 -10.19 10.37
C ILE A 7 -5.90 -10.42 8.84
N GLY A 8 -6.69 -11.32 8.25
CA GLY A 8 -6.58 -11.73 6.85
C GLY A 8 -7.90 -12.30 6.32
N ASP A 9 -7.83 -13.10 5.26
CA ASP A 9 -9.01 -13.69 4.64
C ASP A 9 -9.72 -14.67 5.60
N THR A 10 -10.98 -14.37 5.91
CA THR A 10 -11.82 -15.18 6.79
C THR A 10 -12.20 -16.51 6.14
N ALA A 11 -12.26 -16.58 4.80
CA ALA A 11 -12.55 -17.81 4.07
C ALA A 11 -11.41 -18.83 4.19
N PHE A 12 -10.16 -18.36 4.15
CA PHE A 12 -9.00 -19.22 4.37
C PHE A 12 -8.98 -19.80 5.79
N LEU A 13 -9.24 -18.97 6.81
CA LEU A 13 -9.32 -19.46 8.19
C LEU A 13 -10.48 -20.44 8.39
N GLN A 14 -11.61 -20.21 7.72
CA GLN A 14 -12.72 -21.16 7.70
C GLN A 14 -12.31 -22.50 7.08
N GLN A 15 -11.55 -22.51 5.98
CA GLN A 15 -11.05 -23.75 5.37
C GLN A 15 -10.11 -24.53 6.30
N ILE A 16 -9.23 -23.84 7.04
CA ILE A 16 -8.37 -24.48 8.05
C ILE A 16 -9.22 -25.13 9.14
N LEU A 17 -10.21 -24.41 9.67
CA LEU A 17 -11.10 -24.93 10.70
C LEU A 17 -11.95 -26.10 10.18
N GLN A 18 -12.43 -26.02 8.94
CA GLN A 18 -13.11 -27.13 8.27
C GLN A 18 -12.19 -28.36 8.13
N GLY A 19 -10.90 -28.15 7.82
CA GLY A 19 -9.90 -29.22 7.83
C GLY A 19 -9.74 -29.86 9.21
N ILE A 20 -9.72 -29.05 10.29
CA ILE A 20 -9.71 -29.55 11.67
C ILE A 20 -10.98 -30.37 11.95
N VAL A 21 -12.16 -29.89 11.55
CA VAL A 21 -13.41 -30.64 11.71
C VAL A 21 -13.35 -31.99 10.98
N MET A 22 -12.78 -32.06 9.78
CA MET A 22 -12.60 -33.32 9.06
C MET A 22 -11.62 -34.27 9.77
N LEU A 23 -10.50 -33.74 10.28
CA LEU A 23 -9.52 -34.53 11.04
C LEU A 23 -10.08 -35.06 12.36
N THR A 24 -10.90 -34.28 13.06
CA THR A 24 -11.46 -34.65 14.36
C THR A 24 -12.80 -35.38 14.25
N GLY A 25 -13.53 -35.19 13.15
CA GLY A 25 -14.83 -35.81 12.87
C GLY A 25 -14.76 -37.20 12.25
N GLY A 26 -13.57 -37.63 11.79
CA GLY A 26 -13.35 -38.94 11.16
C GLY A 26 -13.40 -40.15 12.10
N GLY A 27 -13.68 -39.96 13.40
CA GLY A 27 -13.82 -41.07 14.35
C GLY A 27 -12.50 -41.76 14.74
N ASP A 28 -11.35 -41.21 14.38
CA ASP A 28 -10.04 -41.74 14.80
C ASP A 28 -9.68 -41.25 16.22
N TYR A 29 -10.54 -41.62 17.19
CA TYR A 29 -10.37 -41.35 18.62
C TYR A 29 -9.01 -41.86 19.14
N MET A 30 -8.37 -42.77 18.41
CA MET A 30 -7.06 -43.32 18.72
C MET A 30 -5.96 -42.26 18.60
N VAL A 31 -6.07 -41.32 17.66
CA VAL A 31 -5.10 -40.22 17.50
C VAL A 31 -5.23 -39.21 18.64
N THR A 32 -6.46 -38.83 18.98
CA THR A 32 -6.77 -37.96 20.12
C THR A 32 -6.29 -38.59 21.43
N ALA A 33 -6.56 -39.89 21.62
CA ALA A 33 -6.10 -40.66 22.77
C ALA A 33 -4.57 -40.74 22.85
N ARG A 34 -3.85 -40.93 21.74
CA ARG A 34 -2.37 -40.97 21.72
C ARG A 34 -1.76 -39.63 22.13
N ILE A 35 -2.30 -38.52 21.63
CA ILE A 35 -1.83 -37.17 21.99
C ILE A 35 -2.13 -36.88 23.46
N ALA A 36 -3.34 -37.23 23.94
CA ALA A 36 -3.72 -37.11 25.34
C ALA A 36 -2.74 -37.84 26.27
N THR A 37 -2.42 -39.08 25.92
CA THR A 37 -1.53 -39.93 26.73
C THR A 37 -0.10 -39.40 26.73
N ALA A 38 0.40 -38.88 25.60
CA ALA A 38 1.72 -38.27 25.51
C ALA A 38 1.83 -36.98 26.35
N ILE A 39 0.82 -36.10 26.29
CA ILE A 39 0.78 -34.88 27.10
C ILE A 39 0.64 -35.24 28.59
N GLY A 40 -0.21 -36.22 28.92
CA GLY A 40 -0.35 -36.74 30.29
C GLY A 40 0.97 -37.27 30.83
N ALA A 41 1.72 -38.03 30.04
CA ALA A 41 3.03 -38.54 30.42
C ALA A 41 4.05 -37.41 30.67
N LEU A 42 4.04 -36.35 29.83
CA LEU A 42 4.89 -35.16 30.04
C LEU A 42 4.55 -34.43 31.34
N VAL A 43 3.27 -34.23 31.65
CA VAL A 43 2.84 -33.57 32.90
C VAL A 43 3.28 -34.38 34.12
N VAL A 44 3.10 -35.70 34.09
CA VAL A 44 3.57 -36.60 35.17
C VAL A 44 5.09 -36.53 35.30
N MET A 45 5.83 -36.48 34.20
CA MET A 45 7.30 -36.37 34.19
C MET A 45 7.80 -35.04 34.78
N PHE A 46 7.16 -33.91 34.45
CA PHE A 46 7.50 -32.61 35.05
C PHE A 46 7.20 -32.58 36.55
N ARG A 47 6.15 -33.27 36.98
CA ARG A 47 5.75 -33.31 38.37
C ARG A 47 6.63 -34.24 39.21
N SER A 48 7.01 -35.39 38.66
CA SER A 48 7.98 -36.31 39.30
C SER A 48 9.34 -35.64 39.48
N LEU A 49 9.78 -34.82 38.52
CA LEU A 49 11.00 -34.01 38.65
C LEU A 49 10.95 -33.00 39.82
N ARG A 50 9.78 -32.39 40.08
CA ARG A 50 9.62 -31.44 41.20
C ARG A 50 9.42 -32.13 42.55
N ALA A 51 8.75 -33.28 42.57
CA ALA A 51 8.43 -34.00 43.79
C ALA A 51 9.58 -34.89 44.30
N GLY A 52 10.60 -35.16 43.46
CA GLY A 52 11.74 -36.01 43.83
C GLY A 52 11.38 -37.49 44.02
N ASP A 53 10.16 -37.87 43.64
CA ASP A 53 9.62 -39.21 43.75
C ASP A 53 9.27 -39.75 42.35
N LEU A 54 9.58 -41.03 42.10
CA LEU A 54 9.37 -41.74 40.84
C LEU A 54 8.02 -42.48 40.80
N SER A 55 7.09 -42.08 41.66
CA SER A 55 5.74 -42.64 41.65
C SER A 55 4.94 -42.10 40.46
N ILE A 56 4.71 -42.98 39.48
CA ILE A 56 3.74 -42.71 38.41
C ILE A 56 2.35 -42.90 38.99
N ASP A 57 1.73 -41.80 39.39
CA ASP A 57 0.38 -41.82 39.91
C ASP A 57 -0.62 -41.93 38.74
N PHE A 58 -1.01 -43.18 38.43
CA PHE A 58 -1.93 -43.50 37.32
C PHE A 58 -3.25 -42.73 37.38
N LYS A 59 -3.67 -42.28 38.58
CA LYS A 59 -4.86 -41.45 38.74
C LYS A 59 -4.72 -40.12 38.00
N GLU A 60 -3.52 -39.52 38.01
CA GLU A 60 -3.27 -38.22 37.40
C GLU A 60 -3.19 -38.33 35.88
N LEU A 61 -2.59 -39.42 35.38
CA LEU A 61 -2.59 -39.74 33.96
C LEU A 61 -4.02 -39.92 33.43
N LEU A 62 -4.87 -40.63 34.18
CA LEU A 62 -6.26 -40.88 33.82
C LEU A 62 -7.10 -39.59 33.88
N ILE A 63 -6.88 -38.73 34.87
CA ILE A 63 -7.51 -37.41 34.95
C ILE A 63 -7.10 -36.54 33.75
N ALA A 64 -5.82 -36.52 33.38
CA ALA A 64 -5.33 -35.78 32.21
C ALA A 64 -5.94 -36.30 30.91
N PHE A 65 -6.07 -37.62 30.77
CA PHE A 65 -6.72 -38.26 29.63
C PHE A 65 -8.20 -37.86 29.50
N ILE A 66 -8.94 -37.90 30.62
CA ILE A 66 -10.37 -37.51 30.64
C ILE A 66 -10.53 -36.02 30.32
N LEU A 67 -9.72 -35.14 30.95
CA LEU A 67 -9.78 -33.70 30.69
C LEU A 67 -9.46 -33.37 29.24
N TYR A 68 -8.42 -33.99 28.69
CA TYR A 68 -8.07 -33.82 27.28
C TYR A 68 -9.22 -34.32 26.38
N GLY A 69 -9.76 -35.50 26.67
CA GLY A 69 -10.91 -36.05 25.95
C GLY A 69 -12.11 -35.09 25.96
N LEU A 70 -12.48 -34.52 27.11
CA LEU A 70 -13.60 -33.59 27.21
C LEU A 70 -13.37 -32.28 26.43
N VAL A 71 -12.15 -31.72 26.50
CA VAL A 71 -11.80 -30.46 25.83
C VAL A 71 -11.74 -30.61 24.30
N PHE A 72 -11.32 -31.77 23.80
CA PHE A 72 -11.14 -32.01 22.37
C PHE A 72 -12.25 -32.86 21.72
N ALA A 73 -13.17 -33.43 22.48
CA ALA A 73 -14.33 -34.16 21.95
C ALA A 73 -15.60 -33.29 21.83
N THR A 74 -15.68 -32.15 22.52
CA THR A 74 -16.87 -31.30 22.51
C THR A 74 -16.85 -30.34 21.31
N PRO A 75 -17.73 -30.50 20.31
CA PRO A 75 -17.80 -29.58 19.18
C PRO A 75 -18.50 -28.28 19.61
N VAL A 76 -17.92 -27.15 19.21
CA VAL A 76 -18.52 -25.83 19.36
C VAL A 76 -18.57 -25.11 18.01
N THR A 77 -19.47 -24.12 17.93
CA THR A 77 -19.53 -23.20 16.80
C THR A 77 -18.70 -21.97 17.13
N VAL A 78 -17.80 -21.61 16.22
CA VAL A 78 -16.92 -20.44 16.33
C VAL A 78 -17.35 -19.37 15.33
N ALA A 79 -17.31 -18.12 15.77
CA ALA A 79 -17.44 -16.96 14.89
C ALA A 79 -16.05 -16.44 14.55
N ILE A 80 -15.75 -16.34 13.26
CA ILE A 80 -14.53 -15.77 12.73
C ILE A 80 -14.87 -14.34 12.33
N GLU A 81 -14.21 -13.38 12.97
CA GLU A 81 -14.43 -11.95 12.70
C GLU A 81 -13.20 -11.38 12.00
N SER A 82 -13.41 -10.77 10.83
CA SER A 82 -12.37 -10.02 10.15
C SER A 82 -12.09 -8.72 10.87
N VAL A 83 -10.85 -8.51 11.32
CA VAL A 83 -10.41 -7.25 11.94
C VAL A 83 -10.45 -6.09 10.94
N SER A 84 -10.27 -6.41 9.66
CA SER A 84 -10.20 -5.45 8.55
C SER A 84 -11.57 -4.98 8.07
N THR A 85 -12.58 -5.87 8.04
CA THR A 85 -13.88 -5.62 7.39
C THR A 85 -15.07 -5.73 8.33
N GLY A 86 -14.90 -6.28 9.54
CA GLY A 86 -15.99 -6.60 10.46
C GLY A 86 -16.92 -7.73 9.98
N ALA A 87 -16.58 -8.40 8.88
CA ALA A 87 -17.35 -9.53 8.37
C ALA A 87 -17.22 -10.73 9.33
N VAL A 88 -18.37 -11.33 9.68
CA VAL A 88 -18.44 -12.49 10.57
C VAL A 88 -18.84 -13.73 9.77
N VAL A 89 -17.95 -14.72 9.77
CA VAL A 89 -18.19 -16.03 9.17
C VAL A 89 -18.23 -17.08 10.28
N THR A 90 -19.26 -17.92 10.32
CA THR A 90 -19.39 -18.95 11.36
C THR A 90 -18.98 -20.32 10.84
N GLN A 91 -18.24 -21.05 11.67
CA GLN A 91 -17.85 -22.44 11.40
C GLN A 91 -18.30 -23.33 12.56
N ALA A 92 -19.07 -24.37 12.25
CA ALA A 92 -19.57 -25.34 13.21
C ALA A 92 -18.68 -26.59 13.29
N GLY A 93 -18.69 -27.26 14.44
CA GLY A 93 -18.09 -28.59 14.60
C GLY A 93 -16.64 -28.63 15.07
N VAL A 94 -16.05 -27.49 15.48
CA VAL A 94 -14.65 -27.42 15.90
C VAL A 94 -14.53 -27.74 17.39
N PRO A 95 -13.58 -28.58 17.83
CA PRO A 95 -13.40 -28.84 19.26
C PRO A 95 -13.02 -27.62 20.09
N VAL A 96 -13.52 -27.55 21.33
CA VAL A 96 -13.29 -26.43 22.26
C VAL A 96 -11.81 -26.12 22.44
N GLY A 97 -10.95 -27.14 22.56
CA GLY A 97 -9.50 -26.93 22.76
C GLY A 97 -8.83 -26.06 21.68
N PHE A 98 -9.14 -26.33 20.40
CA PHE A 98 -8.61 -25.55 19.28
C PHE A 98 -9.22 -24.15 19.20
N VAL A 99 -10.52 -24.03 19.48
CA VAL A 99 -11.20 -22.73 19.45
C VAL A 99 -10.76 -21.82 20.59
N ALA A 100 -10.62 -22.35 21.81
CA ALA A 100 -10.22 -21.58 22.99
C ALA A 100 -8.79 -21.03 22.84
N SER A 101 -7.86 -21.87 22.36
CA SER A 101 -6.48 -21.45 22.09
C SER A 101 -6.39 -20.44 20.95
N GLY A 102 -7.12 -20.66 19.85
CA GLY A 102 -7.20 -19.72 18.73
C GLY A 102 -7.77 -18.35 19.15
N SER A 103 -8.86 -18.35 19.93
CA SER A 103 -9.51 -17.11 20.39
C SER A 103 -8.58 -16.30 21.31
N PHE A 104 -7.91 -16.97 22.24
CA PHE A 104 -6.98 -16.33 23.16
C PHE A 104 -5.75 -15.77 22.44
N LEU A 105 -5.15 -16.56 21.54
CA LEU A 105 -3.98 -16.12 20.78
C LEU A 105 -4.32 -14.95 19.84
N SER A 106 -5.47 -14.99 19.17
CA SER A 106 -5.94 -13.88 18.33
C SER A 106 -6.18 -12.60 19.13
N LEU A 107 -6.81 -12.70 20.32
CA LEU A 107 -7.01 -11.55 21.21
C LEU A 107 -5.69 -10.94 21.67
N LEU A 108 -4.74 -11.77 22.09
CA LEU A 108 -3.41 -11.31 22.48
C LEU A 108 -2.66 -10.67 21.30
N GLY A 109 -2.70 -11.31 20.13
CA GLY A 109 -2.10 -10.79 18.91
C GLY A 109 -2.62 -9.40 18.57
N MET A 110 -3.95 -9.22 18.53
CA MET A 110 -4.55 -7.91 18.29
C MET A 110 -4.12 -6.87 19.33
N LYS A 111 -4.16 -7.19 20.62
CA LYS A 111 -3.78 -6.25 21.68
C LYS A 111 -2.31 -5.86 21.60
N LEU A 112 -1.45 -6.81 21.27
CA LEU A 112 -0.03 -6.54 21.09
C LEU A 112 0.20 -5.66 19.85
N THR A 113 -0.50 -5.91 18.75
CA THR A 113 -0.39 -5.09 17.55
C THR A 113 -0.96 -3.69 17.76
N GLU A 114 -2.08 -3.51 18.46
CA GLU A 114 -2.60 -2.18 18.85
C GLU A 114 -1.54 -1.37 19.62
N GLN A 115 -0.80 -2.02 20.52
CA GLN A 115 0.29 -1.36 21.27
C GLN A 115 1.47 -1.00 20.36
N PHE A 116 1.81 -1.87 19.39
CA PHE A 116 2.85 -1.55 18.42
C PHE A 116 2.45 -0.43 17.45
N GLU A 117 1.20 -0.38 16.97
CA GLU A 117 0.71 0.74 16.16
C GLU A 117 0.79 2.07 16.92
N THR A 118 0.47 2.04 18.22
CA THR A 118 0.61 3.21 19.10
C THR A 118 2.08 3.60 19.28
N ALA A 119 2.96 2.63 19.50
CA ALA A 119 4.39 2.89 19.72
C ALA A 119 5.11 3.41 18.46
N PHE A 120 4.72 2.94 17.28
CA PHE A 120 5.35 3.30 16.02
C PHE A 120 4.60 4.39 15.24
N SER A 121 3.48 4.91 15.76
CA SER A 121 2.65 5.92 15.07
C SER A 121 2.27 5.48 13.66
N THR A 122 2.03 4.17 13.47
CA THR A 122 1.58 3.56 12.21
C THR A 122 0.13 3.09 12.36
N PRO A 123 -0.83 4.02 12.46
CA PRO A 123 -2.24 3.67 12.64
C PRO A 123 -2.75 2.86 11.43
N SER A 124 -3.59 1.85 11.69
CA SER A 124 -4.32 1.02 10.70
C SER A 124 -3.54 -0.11 10.01
N MET A 125 -2.36 -0.51 10.51
CA MET A 125 -1.64 -1.68 10.01
C MET A 125 -2.45 -2.98 10.16
N LEU A 126 -3.29 -3.10 11.19
CA LEU A 126 -4.24 -4.20 11.44
C LEU A 126 -5.38 -4.24 10.42
N GLN A 127 -5.82 -3.08 9.94
CA GLN A 127 -6.97 -2.99 9.03
C GLN A 127 -6.57 -3.19 7.57
N HIS A 128 -5.45 -2.62 7.14
CA HIS A 128 -5.08 -2.61 5.73
C HIS A 128 -3.77 -3.37 5.43
N GLY A 129 -2.89 -3.56 6.42
CA GLY A 129 -1.62 -4.26 6.23
C GLY A 129 -0.65 -3.53 5.27
N PHE A 130 0.64 -3.89 5.34
CA PHE A 130 1.67 -3.30 4.46
C PHE A 130 1.41 -3.57 2.96
N GLN A 131 0.82 -4.73 2.65
CA GLN A 131 0.55 -5.14 1.28
C GLN A 131 -0.51 -4.26 0.61
N ALA A 132 -1.61 -3.91 1.29
CA ALA A 132 -2.62 -3.04 0.68
C ALA A 132 -2.11 -1.61 0.49
N SER A 133 -1.24 -1.14 1.39
CA SER A 133 -0.54 0.13 1.22
C SER A 133 0.31 0.16 -0.05
N LEU A 134 1.11 -0.90 -0.28
CA LEU A 134 1.91 -1.01 -1.50
C LEU A 134 1.04 -1.16 -2.76
N GLU A 135 -0.05 -1.92 -2.69
CA GLU A 135 -1.00 -2.05 -3.80
C GLU A 135 -1.66 -0.72 -4.16
N THR A 136 -2.05 0.06 -3.16
CA THR A 136 -2.62 1.41 -3.33
C THR A 136 -1.63 2.33 -4.04
N ILE A 137 -0.39 2.39 -3.53
CA ILE A 137 0.69 3.20 -4.12
C ILE A 137 1.01 2.75 -5.54
N LYS A 138 1.01 1.43 -5.80
CA LYS A 138 1.19 0.86 -7.14
C LYS A 138 0.07 1.28 -8.09
N LYS A 139 -1.20 1.23 -7.66
CA LYS A 139 -2.35 1.69 -8.45
C LYS A 139 -2.22 3.15 -8.81
N VAL A 140 -1.87 4.01 -7.85
CA VAL A 140 -1.60 5.43 -8.12
C VAL A 140 -0.51 5.58 -9.17
N ARG A 141 0.63 4.91 -9.01
CA ARG A 141 1.75 5.03 -9.94
C ARG A 141 1.41 4.52 -11.35
N ILE A 142 0.73 3.39 -11.50
CA ILE A 142 0.31 2.88 -12.83
C ILE A 142 -0.64 3.86 -13.51
N HIS A 143 -1.56 4.46 -12.76
CA HIS A 143 -2.48 5.46 -13.29
C HIS A 143 -1.82 6.81 -13.58
N THR A 144 -0.67 7.11 -12.98
CA THR A 144 0.10 8.32 -13.33
C THR A 144 1.16 8.10 -14.41
N MET A 145 1.41 6.86 -14.83
CA MET A 145 2.47 6.54 -15.81
C MET A 145 2.14 6.92 -17.25
N SER A 146 0.88 7.15 -17.61
CA SER A 146 0.52 7.53 -18.98
C SER A 146 -0.42 8.72 -19.01
N VAL A 147 -0.23 9.59 -20.00
CA VAL A 147 -1.06 10.77 -20.24
C VAL A 147 -2.51 10.40 -20.50
N SER A 148 -2.74 9.29 -21.21
CA SER A 148 -4.09 8.77 -21.46
C SER A 148 -4.85 8.45 -20.18
N ASN A 149 -4.14 8.11 -19.10
CA ASN A 149 -4.75 7.82 -17.80
C ASN A 149 -5.06 9.08 -16.98
N PHE A 150 -4.54 10.25 -17.37
CA PHE A 150 -4.90 11.52 -16.74
C PHE A 150 -6.32 11.96 -17.10
N GLY A 151 -6.88 11.51 -18.22
CA GLY A 151 -8.27 11.76 -18.60
C GLY A 151 -8.66 13.25 -18.47
N ALA A 152 -9.79 13.53 -17.80
CA ALA A 152 -10.25 14.91 -17.58
C ALA A 152 -9.39 15.70 -16.57
N ALA A 153 -8.42 15.07 -15.90
CA ALA A 153 -7.51 15.77 -15.00
C ALA A 153 -6.43 16.51 -15.79
N ASN A 154 -6.09 16.05 -17.01
CA ASN A 154 -5.15 16.75 -17.89
C ASN A 154 -5.68 18.11 -18.36
N ALA A 155 -7.00 18.20 -18.56
CA ALA A 155 -7.72 19.39 -18.97
C ALA A 155 -8.82 19.72 -17.95
N PRO A 156 -8.45 20.14 -16.71
CA PRO A 156 -9.43 20.39 -15.65
C PRO A 156 -10.29 21.62 -15.95
N VAL A 157 -9.83 22.50 -16.85
CA VAL A 157 -10.50 23.69 -17.36
C VAL A 157 -10.40 23.67 -18.89
N ALA A 158 -11.39 24.25 -19.58
CA ALA A 158 -11.36 24.36 -21.04
C ALA A 158 -10.10 25.10 -21.52
N GLY A 159 -9.37 24.50 -22.46
CA GLY A 159 -8.12 25.05 -22.99
C GLY A 159 -6.89 24.83 -22.10
N ALA A 160 -7.01 24.09 -20.99
CA ALA A 160 -5.87 23.67 -20.20
C ALA A 160 -5.32 22.33 -20.71
N ASP A 161 -3.99 22.22 -20.77
CA ASP A 161 -3.29 20.96 -21.03
C ASP A 161 -2.06 20.89 -20.13
N VAL A 162 -2.23 20.20 -19.00
CA VAL A 162 -1.19 20.11 -17.96
C VAL A 162 0.02 19.35 -18.49
N TYR A 163 -0.19 18.23 -19.18
CA TYR A 163 0.89 17.42 -19.73
C TYR A 163 1.74 18.21 -20.72
N SER A 164 1.13 18.78 -21.76
CA SER A 164 1.87 19.53 -22.78
C SER A 164 2.59 20.74 -22.16
N SER A 165 1.97 21.41 -21.19
CA SER A 165 2.63 22.53 -20.49
C SER A 165 3.88 22.10 -19.72
N TRP A 166 3.84 20.95 -19.04
CA TRP A 166 5.01 20.43 -18.32
C TRP A 166 6.08 19.90 -19.27
N VAL A 167 5.69 19.26 -20.38
CA VAL A 167 6.64 18.86 -21.42
C VAL A 167 7.37 20.07 -21.97
N ASN A 168 6.64 21.12 -22.40
CA ASN A 168 7.22 22.35 -22.91
C ASN A 168 8.16 23.01 -21.90
N TYR A 169 7.72 23.16 -20.65
CA TYR A 169 8.54 23.74 -19.58
C TYR A 169 9.82 22.93 -19.36
N ILE A 170 9.74 21.59 -19.31
CA ILE A 170 10.91 20.75 -19.08
C ILE A 170 11.86 20.84 -20.29
N SER A 171 11.35 20.77 -21.52
CA SER A 171 12.18 20.84 -22.73
C SER A 171 12.84 22.21 -22.95
N GLU A 172 12.16 23.30 -22.60
CA GLU A 172 12.61 24.67 -22.92
C GLU A 172 13.32 25.37 -21.74
N CYS A 173 13.05 24.94 -20.51
CA CYS A 173 13.64 25.51 -19.30
C CYS A 173 14.55 24.51 -18.58
N THR A 174 14.05 23.33 -18.22
CA THR A 174 14.83 22.38 -17.38
C THR A 174 15.97 21.71 -18.16
N VAL A 175 15.76 21.28 -19.40
CA VAL A 175 16.79 20.64 -20.22
C VAL A 175 17.97 21.58 -20.50
N PRO A 176 17.77 22.83 -20.95
CA PRO A 176 18.88 23.77 -21.11
C PRO A 176 19.65 24.03 -19.82
N ALA A 177 18.98 24.01 -18.65
CA ALA A 177 19.67 24.10 -17.37
C ALA A 177 20.58 22.90 -17.09
N ILE A 178 20.20 21.70 -17.53
CA ILE A 178 21.03 20.49 -17.46
C ILE A 178 22.22 20.60 -18.42
N GLU A 179 21.99 21.04 -19.66
CA GLU A 179 23.03 21.20 -20.67
C GLU A 179 24.08 22.25 -20.28
N LEU A 180 23.63 23.35 -19.68
CA LEU A 180 24.49 24.40 -19.11
C LEU A 180 25.16 23.99 -17.79
N ARG A 181 24.95 22.75 -17.32
CA ARG A 181 25.48 22.19 -16.07
C ARG A 181 25.10 22.98 -14.80
N LEU A 182 23.97 23.68 -14.83
CA LEU A 182 23.40 24.35 -13.66
C LEU A 182 22.74 23.33 -12.72
N THR A 183 22.24 22.22 -13.26
CA THR A 183 21.71 21.07 -12.53
C THR A 183 22.06 19.77 -13.27
N SER A 184 21.79 18.62 -12.67
CA SER A 184 21.94 17.31 -13.33
C SER A 184 20.73 16.44 -13.09
N VAL A 185 20.53 15.43 -13.96
CA VAL A 185 19.45 14.46 -13.82
C VAL A 185 19.52 13.77 -12.46
N GLU A 186 20.72 13.46 -11.97
CA GLU A 186 20.93 12.83 -10.66
C GLU A 186 20.53 13.75 -9.51
N VAL A 187 20.82 15.05 -9.60
CA VAL A 187 20.45 16.03 -8.57
C VAL A 187 18.92 16.16 -8.51
N ILE A 188 18.26 16.20 -9.67
CA ILE A 188 16.79 16.29 -9.77
C ILE A 188 16.14 15.02 -9.19
N MET A 189 16.58 13.84 -9.62
CA MET A 189 15.98 12.55 -9.25
C MET A 189 16.24 12.15 -7.79
N ARG A 190 17.30 12.67 -7.17
CA ARG A 190 17.62 12.43 -5.75
C ARG A 190 17.02 13.47 -4.81
N ASN A 191 16.44 14.55 -5.34
CA ASN A 191 15.88 15.61 -4.51
C ASN A 191 14.62 15.09 -3.78
N PRO A 192 14.48 15.32 -2.45
CA PRO A 192 13.27 14.95 -1.72
C PRO A 192 12.00 15.63 -2.25
N SER A 193 12.13 16.80 -2.89
CA SER A 193 11.05 17.44 -3.65
C SER A 193 11.42 17.47 -5.13
N PHE A 194 11.01 16.43 -5.86
CA PHE A 194 11.26 16.30 -7.29
C PHE A 194 10.77 17.53 -8.08
N VAL A 195 9.54 17.98 -7.79
CA VAL A 195 8.92 19.11 -8.50
C VAL A 195 9.72 20.39 -8.29
N ALA A 196 10.15 20.69 -7.06
CA ALA A 196 10.95 21.87 -6.75
C ALA A 196 12.32 21.84 -7.45
N ALA A 197 12.88 20.65 -7.68
CA ALA A 197 14.16 20.50 -8.36
C ALA A 197 14.12 20.81 -9.87
N LEU A 198 12.92 20.87 -10.47
CA LEU A 198 12.72 21.27 -11.87
C LEU A 198 12.73 22.79 -12.07
N GLU A 199 12.74 23.57 -10.98
CA GLU A 199 12.68 25.03 -11.04
C GLU A 199 13.92 25.63 -11.71
N LEU A 200 13.69 26.49 -12.71
CA LEU A 200 14.72 27.36 -13.26
C LEU A 200 14.31 28.82 -13.04
N ASN A 201 15.06 29.53 -12.20
CA ASN A 201 14.88 30.96 -12.00
C ASN A 201 15.58 31.75 -13.11
N SER A 202 14.96 31.77 -14.30
CA SER A 202 15.41 32.55 -15.45
C SER A 202 14.26 33.39 -16.00
N ASN A 203 14.57 34.66 -16.29
CA ASN A 203 13.69 35.62 -16.94
C ASN A 203 14.06 35.86 -18.42
N VAL A 204 15.03 35.10 -18.94
CA VAL A 204 15.54 35.26 -20.32
C VAL A 204 14.91 34.21 -21.24
N ASN A 205 14.68 33.02 -20.71
CA ASN A 205 14.01 31.94 -21.42
C ASN A 205 12.52 31.95 -21.03
N GLY A 206 11.66 31.80 -22.03
CA GLY A 206 10.22 31.68 -21.86
C GLY A 206 9.73 30.34 -22.39
N THR A 207 8.53 29.96 -21.96
CA THR A 207 7.85 28.76 -22.42
C THR A 207 6.36 29.01 -22.59
N GLU A 208 5.72 28.24 -23.46
CA GLU A 208 4.28 28.28 -23.66
C GLU A 208 3.55 27.29 -22.73
N ILE A 209 2.64 27.82 -21.92
CA ILE A 209 1.82 27.07 -20.97
C ILE A 209 0.33 27.18 -21.28
N TYR A 210 -0.39 26.09 -20.99
CA TYR A 210 -1.81 25.89 -21.23
C TYR A 210 -2.52 25.67 -19.89
N ILE A 211 -2.85 26.77 -19.20
CA ILE A 211 -3.50 26.76 -17.87
C ILE A 211 -4.99 27.15 -17.91
N GLY A 212 -5.59 27.16 -19.11
CA GLY A 212 -6.98 27.51 -19.35
C GLY A 212 -7.13 28.73 -20.26
N GLY A 213 -8.10 28.70 -21.17
CA GLY A 213 -8.28 29.75 -22.17
C GLY A 213 -7.25 29.66 -23.30
N SER A 214 -6.63 30.79 -23.67
CA SER A 214 -5.63 30.84 -24.74
C SER A 214 -4.22 30.51 -24.22
N PRO A 215 -3.34 29.92 -25.06
CA PRO A 215 -1.95 29.64 -24.71
C PRO A 215 -1.24 30.92 -24.25
N THR A 216 -0.52 30.83 -23.14
CA THR A 216 0.20 31.97 -22.56
C THR A 216 1.69 31.69 -22.60
N ASN A 217 2.47 32.59 -23.21
CA ASN A 217 3.93 32.54 -23.17
C ASN A 217 4.43 33.37 -21.97
N THR A 218 5.26 32.76 -21.13
CA THR A 218 5.79 33.42 -19.92
C THR A 218 7.20 32.92 -19.62
N ASP A 219 7.96 33.72 -18.87
CA ASP A 219 9.32 33.38 -18.43
C ASP A 219 9.35 32.09 -17.59
N CYS A 220 10.44 31.34 -17.65
CA CYS A 220 10.61 30.07 -16.93
C CYS A 220 10.32 30.18 -15.42
N ALA A 221 10.77 31.25 -14.75
CA ALA A 221 10.52 31.45 -13.32
C ALA A 221 9.01 31.58 -13.01
N ASN A 222 8.30 32.34 -13.83
CA ASN A 222 6.86 32.57 -13.71
C ASN A 222 6.05 31.35 -14.16
N ALA A 223 6.47 30.67 -15.24
CA ALA A 223 5.89 29.45 -15.75
C ALA A 223 5.87 28.37 -14.69
N PHE A 224 7.01 28.14 -14.03
CA PHE A 224 7.13 27.13 -12.98
C PHE A 224 6.16 27.37 -11.82
N THR A 225 6.10 28.61 -11.32
CA THR A 225 5.22 28.98 -10.22
C THR A 225 3.74 28.79 -10.59
N GLN A 226 3.35 29.22 -11.79
CA GLN A 226 1.98 29.05 -12.28
C GLN A 226 1.62 27.58 -12.49
N LEU A 227 2.49 26.80 -13.13
CA LEU A 227 2.27 25.37 -13.38
C LEU A 227 2.21 24.59 -12.08
N ARG A 228 3.13 24.81 -11.14
CA ARG A 228 3.11 24.14 -9.84
C ARG A 228 1.80 24.42 -9.10
N ASN A 229 1.38 25.69 -9.05
CA ASN A 229 0.14 26.08 -8.38
C ASN A 229 -1.09 25.50 -9.08
N PHE A 230 -1.18 25.59 -10.40
CA PHE A 230 -2.30 25.06 -11.18
C PHE A 230 -2.40 23.53 -11.04
N THR A 231 -1.27 22.84 -11.10
CA THR A 231 -1.26 21.38 -10.98
C THR A 231 -1.65 20.95 -9.56
N ALA A 232 -1.15 21.61 -8.52
CA ALA A 232 -1.51 21.29 -7.13
C ALA A 232 -2.99 21.59 -6.81
N THR A 233 -3.56 22.65 -7.37
CA THR A 233 -4.92 23.12 -7.02
C THR A 233 -6.03 22.61 -7.95
N SER A 234 -5.70 22.26 -9.20
CA SER A 234 -6.69 21.88 -10.21
C SER A 234 -6.48 20.46 -10.72
N PHE A 235 -5.27 20.10 -11.15
CA PHE A 235 -4.96 18.75 -11.65
C PHE A 235 -5.09 17.69 -10.55
N VAL A 236 -4.39 17.87 -9.41
CA VAL A 236 -4.33 16.85 -8.36
C VAL A 236 -5.72 16.51 -7.81
N PRO A 237 -6.59 17.49 -7.46
CA PRO A 237 -7.94 17.15 -7.00
C PRO A 237 -8.77 16.40 -8.05
N GLN A 238 -8.69 16.79 -9.33
CA GLN A 238 -9.40 16.12 -10.43
C GLN A 238 -8.86 14.71 -10.72
N PHE A 239 -7.55 14.53 -10.57
CA PHE A 239 -6.95 13.20 -10.68
C PHE A 239 -7.40 12.30 -9.52
N LEU A 240 -7.45 12.86 -8.30
CA LEU A 240 -7.90 12.14 -7.10
C LEU A 240 -9.38 11.74 -7.18
N THR A 241 -10.26 12.56 -7.74
CA THR A 241 -11.67 12.18 -7.96
C THR A 241 -11.81 11.02 -8.96
N GLN A 242 -10.95 10.99 -9.99
CA GLN A 242 -10.96 9.94 -11.02
C GLN A 242 -10.38 8.61 -10.53
N ILE A 243 -9.36 8.65 -9.68
CA ILE A 243 -8.71 7.45 -9.17
C ILE A 243 -9.41 6.85 -7.95
N ALA A 244 -10.24 7.63 -7.22
CA ALA A 244 -11.02 7.16 -6.08
C ALA A 244 -11.70 5.78 -6.27
N PRO A 245 -12.46 5.52 -7.36
CA PRO A 245 -13.09 4.22 -7.58
C PRO A 245 -12.08 3.09 -7.82
N VAL A 246 -10.93 3.39 -8.44
CA VAL A 246 -9.86 2.40 -8.67
C VAL A 246 -9.21 1.97 -7.35
N LEU A 247 -9.13 2.89 -6.39
CA LEU A 247 -8.60 2.63 -5.05
C LEU A 247 -9.63 1.96 -4.12
N GLY A 248 -10.86 1.70 -4.60
CA GLY A 248 -11.95 1.11 -3.80
C GLY A 248 -12.75 2.12 -2.99
N GLY A 249 -12.53 3.42 -3.18
CA GLY A 249 -13.32 4.49 -2.60
C GLY A 249 -14.54 4.87 -3.45
N ARG A 250 -15.38 5.78 -2.95
CA ARG A 250 -16.55 6.28 -3.68
C ARG A 250 -16.15 7.10 -4.90
N ALA A 251 -16.80 6.82 -6.03
CA ALA A 251 -16.61 7.58 -7.27
C ALA A 251 -16.86 9.09 -7.04
N GLY A 252 -15.92 9.93 -7.50
CA GLY A 252 -16.03 11.39 -7.43
C GLY A 252 -15.61 12.03 -6.11
N SER A 253 -15.14 11.26 -5.12
CA SER A 253 -14.70 11.77 -3.82
C SER A 253 -13.17 11.90 -3.74
N SER A 254 -12.63 13.11 -3.96
CA SER A 254 -11.20 13.37 -3.80
C SER A 254 -10.74 13.23 -2.34
N ALA A 255 -11.57 13.63 -1.38
CA ALA A 255 -11.25 13.52 0.05
C ALA A 255 -11.01 12.07 0.48
N GLU A 256 -11.81 11.14 -0.04
CA GLU A 256 -11.67 9.72 0.28
C GLU A 256 -10.41 9.12 -0.36
N ALA A 257 -10.10 9.49 -1.61
CA ALA A 257 -8.83 9.13 -2.23
C ALA A 257 -7.62 9.67 -1.44
N VAL A 258 -7.70 10.91 -0.92
CA VAL A 258 -6.66 11.47 -0.04
C VAL A 258 -6.50 10.62 1.23
N THR A 259 -7.59 10.24 1.89
CA THR A 259 -7.52 9.39 3.08
C THR A 259 -6.90 8.02 2.78
N ILE A 260 -7.31 7.36 1.70
CA ILE A 260 -6.79 6.05 1.31
C ILE A 260 -5.29 6.13 1.02
N ILE A 261 -4.85 7.12 0.24
CA ILE A 261 -3.43 7.30 -0.10
C ILE A 261 -2.63 7.72 1.13
N SER A 262 -3.15 8.61 1.98
CA SER A 262 -2.48 9.02 3.22
C SER A 262 -2.27 7.83 4.16
N ASN A 263 -3.27 6.97 4.33
CA ASN A 263 -3.14 5.74 5.11
C ASN A 263 -2.10 4.79 4.50
N ALA A 264 -2.08 4.65 3.18
CA ALA A 264 -1.07 3.85 2.48
C ALA A 264 0.36 4.40 2.68
N LEU A 265 0.55 5.72 2.60
CA LEU A 265 1.85 6.37 2.86
C LEU A 265 2.29 6.17 4.31
N ASN A 266 1.38 6.34 5.27
CA ASN A 266 1.64 6.05 6.69
C ASN A 266 2.04 4.58 6.90
N GLY A 267 1.36 3.65 6.24
CA GLY A 267 1.62 2.21 6.37
C GLY A 267 2.99 1.75 5.86
N ILE A 268 3.68 2.55 5.05
CA ILE A 268 5.05 2.27 4.58
C ILE A 268 6.11 3.19 5.22
N GLY A 269 5.75 3.99 6.22
CA GLY A 269 6.66 4.90 6.91
C GLY A 269 6.93 6.23 6.19
N LEU A 270 6.10 6.60 5.19
CA LEU A 270 6.15 7.88 4.47
C LEU A 270 5.10 8.89 4.96
N GLY A 271 4.73 8.84 6.25
CA GLY A 271 3.64 9.66 6.80
C GLY A 271 3.86 11.17 6.80
N THR A 272 5.09 11.62 6.59
CA THR A 272 5.43 13.04 6.47
C THR A 272 5.26 13.58 5.04
N THR A 273 5.10 12.71 4.04
CA THR A 273 4.93 13.10 2.64
C THR A 273 3.48 13.49 2.39
N SER A 274 3.25 14.69 1.83
CA SER A 274 1.90 15.10 1.45
C SER A 274 1.40 14.26 0.27
N VAL A 275 0.11 13.93 0.27
CA VAL A 275 -0.52 13.18 -0.84
C VAL A 275 -0.36 13.96 -2.17
N VAL A 276 -0.44 15.29 -2.10
CA VAL A 276 -0.26 16.17 -3.25
C VAL A 276 1.14 16.03 -3.84
N ASP A 277 2.19 16.13 -3.02
CA ASP A 277 3.57 16.00 -3.49
C ASP A 277 3.86 14.60 -4.04
N PHE A 278 3.29 13.57 -3.42
CA PHE A 278 3.40 12.19 -3.90
C PHE A 278 2.78 12.01 -5.29
N VAL A 279 1.53 12.47 -5.49
CA VAL A 279 0.83 12.39 -6.79
C VAL A 279 1.52 13.24 -7.85
N MET A 280 1.95 14.45 -7.50
CA MET A 280 2.70 15.32 -8.39
C MET A 280 4.00 14.65 -8.85
N THR A 281 4.77 14.09 -7.93
CA THR A 281 6.01 13.39 -8.26
C THR A 281 5.74 12.14 -9.10
N SER A 282 4.71 11.36 -8.77
CA SER A 282 4.38 10.15 -9.53
C SER A 282 3.88 10.46 -10.94
N ALA A 283 3.26 11.62 -11.15
CA ALA A 283 2.82 12.10 -12.46
C ALA A 283 3.93 12.77 -13.26
N LEU A 284 4.82 13.55 -12.63
CA LEU A 284 5.81 14.34 -13.36
C LEU A 284 7.11 13.59 -13.67
N VAL A 285 7.46 12.54 -12.92
CA VAL A 285 8.62 11.70 -13.25
C VAL A 285 8.55 11.10 -14.66
N PRO A 286 7.44 10.44 -15.09
CA PRO A 286 7.36 9.95 -16.47
C PRO A 286 7.39 11.08 -17.50
N VAL A 287 6.72 12.21 -17.24
CA VAL A 287 6.74 13.40 -18.12
C VAL A 287 8.16 13.94 -18.31
N PHE A 288 8.95 13.98 -17.24
CA PHE A 288 10.34 14.40 -17.29
C PHE A 288 11.20 13.46 -18.12
N LEU A 289 11.00 12.15 -18.01
CA LEU A 289 11.71 11.17 -18.82
C LEU A 289 11.33 11.29 -20.30
N ASP A 290 10.04 11.48 -20.60
CA ASP A 290 9.56 11.71 -21.97
C ASP A 290 10.14 13.00 -22.56
N ALA A 291 10.15 14.09 -21.80
CA ALA A 291 10.69 15.37 -22.24
C ALA A 291 12.21 15.31 -22.48
N LEU A 292 12.96 14.55 -21.67
CA LEU A 292 14.38 14.28 -21.91
C LEU A 292 14.60 13.47 -23.20
N ALA A 293 13.74 12.49 -23.48
CA ALA A 293 13.82 11.73 -24.72
C ALA A 293 13.52 12.64 -25.92
N GLN A 294 12.49 13.48 -25.83
CA GLN A 294 12.10 14.41 -26.89
C GLN A 294 13.18 15.46 -27.16
N SER A 295 13.84 15.99 -26.13
CA SER A 295 14.93 16.95 -26.31
C SER A 295 16.19 16.31 -26.92
N ALA A 296 16.47 15.05 -26.62
CA ALA A 296 17.53 14.32 -27.29
C ALA A 296 17.22 14.17 -28.79
N GLU A 297 16.00 13.76 -29.15
CA GLU A 297 15.57 13.63 -30.55
C GLU A 297 15.64 14.95 -31.32
N SER A 298 15.17 16.06 -30.72
CA SER A 298 15.22 17.37 -31.36
C SER A 298 16.65 17.82 -31.65
N THR A 299 17.58 17.58 -30.71
CA THR A 299 19.01 17.88 -30.88
C THR A 299 19.64 17.08 -32.02
N TYR A 300 19.36 15.77 -32.11
CA TYR A 300 19.84 14.94 -33.21
C TYR A 300 19.27 15.40 -34.56
N SER A 301 17.97 15.68 -34.62
CA SER A 301 17.34 16.17 -35.85
C SER A 301 17.89 17.54 -36.32
N ALA A 302 18.18 18.44 -35.37
CA ALA A 302 18.78 19.74 -35.66
C ALA A 302 20.21 19.59 -36.21
N SER A 303 21.03 18.70 -35.63
CA SER A 303 22.37 18.43 -36.14
C SER A 303 22.36 17.79 -37.54
N TYR A 304 21.39 16.93 -37.83
CA TYR A 304 21.21 16.37 -39.17
C TYR A 304 20.76 17.44 -40.18
N ALA A 305 19.85 18.33 -39.78
CA ALA A 305 19.39 19.43 -40.63
C ALA A 305 20.51 20.43 -40.96
N THR A 306 21.39 20.75 -40.00
CA THR A 306 22.56 21.59 -40.27
C THR A 306 23.58 20.90 -41.17
N MET A 307 23.80 19.58 -41.00
CA MET A 307 24.66 18.82 -41.92
C MET A 307 24.11 18.79 -43.35
N ILE A 308 22.78 18.66 -43.53
CA ILE A 308 22.16 18.75 -44.87
C ILE A 308 22.30 20.17 -45.44
N ALA A 309 22.08 21.20 -44.62
CA ALA A 309 22.18 22.59 -45.06
C ALA A 309 23.61 22.98 -45.47
N ASP A 310 24.63 22.44 -44.79
CA ASP A 310 26.04 22.65 -45.12
C ASP A 310 26.47 21.83 -46.34
N ALA A 311 25.89 20.63 -46.53
CA ALA A 311 26.08 19.83 -47.74
C ALA A 311 25.36 20.38 -48.98
N ALA A 312 24.41 21.31 -48.79
CA ALA A 312 23.66 21.96 -49.87
C ALA A 312 24.25 23.33 -50.29
N ARG A 313 25.38 23.76 -49.69
CA ARG A 313 26.18 24.92 -50.11
C ARG A 313 27.41 24.49 -50.91
#